data_AF-A0A7K4SFL8-F1
#
_entry.id   AF-A0A7K4SFL8-F1
#
_cell.length_a   1.000
_cell.length_b   1.000
_cell.length_c   1.000
_cell.angle_alpha   90.00
_cell.angle_beta   90.00
_cell.angle_gamma   90.00
#
_symmetry.space_group_name_H-M   'P 1'
#
loop_
_entity.id
_entity.type
_entity.pdbx_description
1 polymer ?
#
loop_
_entity_poly.entity_id
_entity_poly.type
_entity_poly.pdbx_seq_one_letter_code
_entity_poly.pdbx_strand_id
1 'polypeptide(L)'
;EEGMAKARSLLEGLGLRPSESDCCRTQQVCRAVVSRAAALCAAGLSAILTYMCRSRELECLVVNVAVDGELYQGHLRFREILQSVTALLAPNCKVTFVPTSDGNGRGAAIVTAVALRLVAQRHEVDQVLAPLRLSRDDLKRVQGLMRREMDLGLGRETNPTASVRMLPTYVCNTPDGGEQGKFLALDLGGTNFRVLMVEVGADGIHMASEIYVIPTAVTQGTGEALFNHIVECIMDFQLKQDLAGQVLPLGFTFSFPCQQLGLDKAVLLTWTKGFSASDCVGKDVVQLLREAAQRKQNLGLKVVAVVNDTVGTMMSCGYDDPKCEIGLIVGTGTNACYMEEMHNVGTVEGEQGRMCINMEWGAFGDNGCLDDIFTEFDLVVDKKTINPGKQRFEKLISGMYLGEIVRHILLALVDKQLLFRGKPCPKLQTNDIFPTKFLSTIEIDGLGLRKVQGILEDLELQASFEDSTLVREVCQTVSKRAAQLCAAGLAAVVEKMRQNQGLDQLVVTVGVDGTLYKLHPCFSQHVQQTLKDLAPKCIVTFKQSEDGSGKGAALVAAVACR
;
A
#
# COMPACT_ATOMS: atom_id res chain seq x y z
N GLU A 1 -75.66 18.25 -22.09
CA GLU A 1 -76.38 17.25 -22.90
C GLU A 1 -75.47 16.12 -23.40
N GLU A 2 -74.26 16.43 -23.90
CA GLU A 2 -73.31 15.44 -24.45
C GLU A 2 -72.90 14.30 -23.49
N GLY A 3 -72.71 14.58 -22.19
CA GLY A 3 -72.36 13.56 -21.19
C GLY A 3 -73.50 12.58 -20.90
N MET A 4 -74.74 13.06 -20.86
CA MET A 4 -75.94 12.24 -20.61
C MET A 4 -76.21 11.27 -21.76
N ALA A 5 -76.07 11.73 -23.00
CA ALA A 5 -76.17 10.89 -24.18
C ALA A 5 -75.08 9.80 -24.20
N LYS A 6 -73.82 10.15 -23.87
CA LYS A 6 -72.72 9.18 -23.77
C LYS A 6 -72.93 8.16 -22.65
N ALA A 7 -73.39 8.58 -21.48
CA ALA A 7 -73.69 7.68 -20.37
C ALA A 7 -74.83 6.71 -20.71
N ARG A 8 -75.91 7.20 -21.33
CA ARG A 8 -77.02 6.38 -21.82
C ARG A 8 -76.52 5.34 -22.83
N SER A 9 -75.77 5.77 -23.84
CA SER A 9 -75.22 4.89 -24.88
C SER A 9 -74.29 3.81 -24.32
N LEU A 10 -73.41 4.14 -23.36
CA LEU A 10 -72.54 3.16 -22.71
C LEU A 10 -73.32 2.16 -21.88
N LEU A 11 -74.31 2.61 -21.11
CA LEU A 11 -75.17 1.74 -20.29
C LEU A 11 -76.06 0.83 -21.16
N GLU A 12 -76.60 1.35 -22.26
CA GLU A 12 -77.34 0.55 -23.26
C GLU A 12 -76.43 -0.48 -23.94
N GLY A 13 -75.19 -0.11 -24.25
CA GLY A 13 -74.16 -1.02 -24.79
C GLY A 13 -73.81 -2.18 -23.85
N LEU A 14 -74.07 -2.04 -22.55
CA LEU A 14 -73.97 -3.11 -21.55
C LEU A 14 -75.24 -3.98 -21.43
N GLY A 15 -76.23 -3.77 -22.30
CA GLY A 15 -77.51 -4.49 -22.29
C GLY A 15 -78.54 -3.95 -21.30
N LEU A 16 -78.32 -2.77 -20.72
CA LEU A 16 -79.24 -2.14 -19.77
C LEU A 16 -80.28 -1.27 -20.50
N ARG A 17 -81.38 -0.95 -19.81
CA ARG A 17 -82.38 0.04 -20.27
C ARG A 17 -82.40 1.22 -19.30
N PRO A 18 -81.37 2.09 -19.31
CA PRO A 18 -81.18 3.10 -18.28
C PRO A 18 -82.20 4.25 -18.42
N SER A 19 -82.83 4.63 -17.31
CA SER A 19 -83.60 5.89 -17.25
C SER A 19 -82.66 7.11 -17.26
N GLU A 20 -83.21 8.31 -17.45
CA GLU A 20 -82.43 9.55 -17.27
C GLU A 20 -81.85 9.67 -15.85
N SER A 21 -82.62 9.22 -14.85
CA SER A 21 -82.17 9.18 -13.46
C SER A 21 -80.96 8.26 -13.28
N ASP A 22 -80.98 7.08 -13.93
CA ASP A 22 -79.87 6.12 -13.85
C ASP A 22 -78.60 6.63 -14.52
N CYS A 23 -78.74 7.30 -15.67
CA CYS A 23 -77.62 7.94 -16.37
C CYS A 23 -77.00 9.05 -15.50
N CYS A 24 -77.83 9.88 -14.85
CA CYS A 24 -77.37 10.96 -13.97
C CYS A 24 -76.66 10.41 -12.72
N ARG A 25 -77.26 9.42 -12.05
CA ARG A 25 -76.66 8.77 -10.86
C ARG A 25 -75.34 8.08 -11.20
N THR A 26 -75.28 7.38 -12.32
CA THR A 26 -74.05 6.72 -12.79
C THR A 26 -72.92 7.74 -13.00
N GLN A 27 -73.20 8.87 -13.65
CA GLN A 27 -72.22 9.95 -13.80
C GLN A 27 -71.77 10.53 -12.46
N GLN A 28 -72.67 10.72 -11.51
CA GLN A 28 -72.33 11.21 -10.17
C GLN A 28 -71.38 10.25 -9.44
N VAL A 29 -71.63 8.94 -9.53
CA VAL A 29 -70.75 7.90 -8.97
C VAL A 29 -69.39 7.94 -9.64
N CYS A 30 -69.31 7.91 -10.98
CA CYS A 30 -68.04 7.99 -11.71
C CYS A 30 -67.26 9.27 -11.35
N ARG A 31 -67.96 10.41 -11.24
CA ARG A 31 -67.37 11.69 -10.83
C ARG A 31 -66.80 11.62 -9.42
N ALA A 32 -67.51 11.02 -8.47
CA ALA A 32 -67.02 10.86 -7.10
C ALA A 32 -65.79 9.95 -7.04
N VAL A 33 -65.79 8.84 -7.79
CA VAL A 33 -64.67 7.89 -7.85
C VAL A 33 -63.41 8.54 -8.44
N VAL A 34 -63.52 9.22 -9.58
CA VAL A 34 -62.38 9.92 -10.21
C VAL A 34 -61.88 11.07 -9.34
N SER A 35 -62.78 11.81 -8.70
CA SER A 35 -62.40 12.91 -7.79
C SER A 35 -61.63 12.39 -6.57
N ARG A 36 -62.08 11.28 -5.98
CA ARG A 36 -61.40 10.62 -4.86
C ARG A 36 -60.01 10.12 -5.28
N ALA A 37 -59.91 9.48 -6.45
CA ALA A 37 -58.63 9.01 -6.98
C ALA A 37 -57.63 10.17 -7.19
N ALA A 38 -58.08 11.27 -7.82
CA ALA A 38 -57.26 12.46 -8.03
C ALA A 38 -56.80 13.09 -6.70
N ALA A 39 -57.71 13.23 -5.73
CA ALA A 39 -57.38 13.81 -4.42
C ALA A 39 -56.40 12.95 -3.62
N LEU A 40 -56.54 11.62 -3.66
CA LEU A 40 -55.59 10.70 -3.03
C LEU A 40 -54.20 10.76 -3.69
N CYS A 41 -54.15 10.81 -5.02
CA CYS A 41 -52.91 11.00 -5.77
C CYS A 41 -52.24 12.34 -5.40
N ALA A 42 -53.04 13.41 -5.28
CA ALA A 42 -52.57 14.73 -4.88
C ALA A 42 -52.00 14.73 -3.47
N ALA A 43 -52.65 14.06 -2.52
CA ALA A 43 -52.16 13.92 -1.15
C ALA A 43 -50.80 13.21 -1.09
N GLY A 44 -50.65 12.10 -1.83
CA GLY A 44 -49.37 11.39 -1.94
C GLY A 44 -48.27 12.25 -2.56
N LEU A 45 -48.57 12.95 -3.67
CA LEU A 45 -47.62 13.86 -4.30
C LEU A 45 -47.21 15.00 -3.35
N SER A 46 -48.17 15.63 -2.66
CA SER A 46 -47.90 16.70 -1.69
C SER A 46 -47.01 16.26 -0.54
N ALA A 47 -47.13 15.01 -0.09
CA ALA A 47 -46.23 14.44 0.91
C ALA A 47 -44.79 14.36 0.40
N ILE A 48 -44.58 13.87 -0.83
CA ILE A 48 -43.25 13.81 -1.47
C ILE A 48 -42.66 15.22 -1.62
N LEU A 49 -43.45 16.17 -2.12
CA LEU A 49 -43.02 17.55 -2.34
C LEU A 49 -42.62 18.23 -1.02
N THR A 50 -43.45 18.07 0.01
CA THR A 50 -43.19 18.63 1.34
C THR A 50 -41.94 18.00 1.97
N TYR A 51 -41.75 16.69 1.80
CA TYR A 51 -40.54 16.00 2.21
C TYR A 51 -39.31 16.57 1.50
N MET A 52 -39.34 16.71 0.17
CA MET A 52 -38.24 17.29 -0.61
C MET A 52 -37.91 18.72 -0.17
N CYS A 53 -38.92 19.56 0.07
CA CYS A 53 -38.75 20.93 0.52
C CYS A 53 -38.03 20.98 1.89
N ARG A 54 -38.46 20.13 2.84
CA ARG A 54 -37.84 20.01 4.16
C ARG A 54 -36.44 19.42 4.11
N SER A 55 -36.23 18.34 3.36
CA SER A 55 -34.93 17.65 3.27
C SER A 55 -33.84 18.50 2.63
N ARG A 56 -34.24 19.50 1.83
CA ARG A 56 -33.33 20.44 1.17
C ARG A 56 -33.25 21.79 1.92
N GLU A 57 -33.92 21.89 3.08
CA GLU A 57 -33.97 23.10 3.91
C GLU A 57 -34.42 24.35 3.12
N LEU A 58 -35.39 24.16 2.21
CA LEU A 58 -35.93 25.23 1.36
C LEU A 58 -37.16 25.85 2.00
N GLU A 59 -37.25 27.19 1.97
CA GLU A 59 -38.47 27.93 2.32
C GLU A 59 -39.58 27.73 1.28
N CYS A 60 -39.21 27.65 -0.01
CA CYS A 60 -40.12 27.37 -1.10
C CYS A 60 -39.46 26.45 -2.15
N LEU A 61 -40.11 25.33 -2.47
CA LEU A 61 -39.67 24.40 -3.51
C LEU A 61 -40.32 24.76 -4.86
N VAL A 62 -39.51 25.11 -5.86
CA VAL A 62 -39.97 25.23 -7.25
C VAL A 62 -39.62 23.95 -7.99
N VAL A 63 -40.60 23.24 -8.54
CA VAL A 63 -40.37 21.92 -9.14
C VAL A 63 -41.33 21.62 -10.29
N ASN A 64 -40.80 20.92 -11.31
CA ASN A 64 -41.58 20.37 -12.39
C ASN A 64 -41.90 18.90 -12.09
N VAL A 65 -43.17 18.53 -12.19
CA VAL A 65 -43.63 17.14 -12.01
C VAL A 65 -44.02 16.60 -13.37
N ALA A 66 -43.23 15.65 -13.88
CA ALA A 66 -43.58 14.93 -15.09
C ALA A 66 -44.80 14.04 -14.84
N VAL A 67 -45.76 14.05 -15.76
CA VAL A 67 -47.01 13.29 -15.65
C VAL A 67 -47.31 12.55 -16.94
N ASP A 68 -47.76 11.31 -16.80
CA ASP A 68 -48.18 10.44 -17.88
C ASP A 68 -49.41 9.62 -17.46
N GLY A 69 -50.05 8.96 -18.42
CA GLY A 69 -51.15 8.04 -18.20
C GLY A 69 -52.51 8.52 -18.73
N GLU A 70 -53.28 7.56 -19.26
CA GLU A 70 -54.54 7.81 -19.95
C GLU A 70 -55.57 8.58 -19.10
N LEU A 71 -55.62 8.32 -17.80
CA LEU A 71 -56.56 9.00 -16.89
C LEU A 71 -56.22 10.49 -16.72
N TYR A 72 -54.93 10.83 -16.62
CA TYR A 72 -54.50 12.22 -16.50
C TYR A 72 -54.70 12.96 -17.83
N GLN A 73 -54.34 12.34 -18.95
CA GLN A 73 -54.47 12.95 -20.28
C GLN A 73 -55.93 13.09 -20.72
N GLY A 74 -56.75 12.07 -20.48
CA GLY A 74 -58.13 11.96 -20.96
C GLY A 74 -59.20 12.61 -20.08
N HIS A 75 -58.92 12.92 -18.81
CA HIS A 75 -59.93 13.40 -17.87
C HIS A 75 -59.59 14.78 -17.26
N LEU A 76 -60.15 15.86 -17.82
CA LEU A 76 -59.90 17.25 -17.37
C LEU A 76 -60.05 17.42 -15.85
N ARG A 77 -61.16 16.93 -15.28
CA ARG A 77 -61.43 17.02 -13.84
C ARG A 77 -60.35 16.38 -12.97
N PHE A 78 -59.71 15.29 -13.43
CA PHE A 78 -58.65 14.63 -12.68
C PHE A 78 -57.45 15.57 -12.56
N ARG A 79 -57.09 16.26 -13.64
CA ARG A 79 -56.00 17.24 -13.68
C ARG A 79 -56.27 18.44 -12.76
N GLU A 80 -57.47 19.00 -12.84
CA GLU A 80 -57.87 20.14 -12.01
C GLU A 80 -57.81 19.79 -10.52
N ILE A 81 -58.38 18.65 -10.12
CA ILE A 81 -58.37 18.21 -8.71
C ILE A 81 -56.93 17.92 -8.26
N LEU A 82 -56.13 17.23 -9.08
CA LEU A 82 -54.73 16.98 -8.77
C LEU A 82 -53.97 18.29 -8.52
N GLN A 83 -54.12 19.28 -9.40
CA GLN A 83 -53.49 20.59 -9.26
C GLN A 83 -53.96 21.35 -8.02
N SER A 84 -55.28 21.51 -7.85
CA SER A 84 -55.83 22.30 -6.75
C SER A 84 -55.55 21.67 -5.38
N VAL A 85 -55.70 20.36 -5.25
CA VAL A 85 -55.44 19.66 -3.98
C VAL A 85 -53.94 19.63 -3.69
N THR A 86 -53.07 19.45 -4.69
CA THR A 86 -51.63 19.52 -4.46
C THR A 86 -51.19 20.91 -3.98
N ALA A 87 -51.71 21.98 -4.59
CA ALA A 87 -51.44 23.35 -4.16
C ALA A 87 -51.95 23.65 -2.74
N LEU A 88 -53.11 23.10 -2.38
CA LEU A 88 -53.69 23.26 -1.04
C LEU A 88 -52.85 22.54 0.03
N LEU A 89 -52.43 21.30 -0.25
CA LEU A 89 -51.74 20.45 0.73
C LEU A 89 -50.24 20.71 0.82
N ALA A 90 -49.63 21.30 -0.22
CA ALA A 90 -48.21 21.67 -0.24
C ALA A 90 -48.03 23.16 -0.62
N PRO A 91 -48.50 24.11 0.22
CA PRO A 91 -48.54 25.53 -0.12
C PRO A 91 -47.15 26.16 -0.35
N ASN A 92 -46.11 25.58 0.24
CA ASN A 92 -44.72 26.04 0.07
C ASN A 92 -44.06 25.47 -1.20
N CYS A 93 -44.79 24.70 -2.03
CA CYS A 93 -44.27 24.09 -3.25
C CYS A 93 -44.95 24.69 -4.48
N LYS A 94 -44.16 25.37 -5.34
CA LYS A 94 -44.60 25.83 -6.67
C LYS A 94 -44.40 24.71 -7.67
N VAL A 95 -45.49 24.03 -8.00
CA VAL A 95 -45.49 22.83 -8.86
C VAL A 95 -45.97 23.18 -10.27
N THR A 96 -45.18 22.81 -11.27
CA THR A 96 -45.59 22.83 -12.68
C THR A 96 -45.74 21.40 -13.17
N PHE A 97 -46.92 21.01 -13.63
CA PHE A 97 -47.15 19.68 -14.19
C PHE A 97 -46.78 19.66 -15.68
N VAL A 98 -45.92 18.72 -16.07
CA VAL A 98 -45.37 18.62 -17.43
C VAL A 98 -45.78 17.28 -18.05
N PRO A 99 -46.73 17.25 -19.01
CA PRO A 99 -47.12 16.01 -19.65
C PRO A 99 -46.01 15.43 -20.52
N THR A 100 -45.84 14.12 -20.51
CA THR A 100 -44.89 13.42 -21.40
C THR A 100 -45.55 13.10 -22.74
N SER A 101 -44.92 13.49 -23.85
CA SER A 101 -45.40 13.20 -25.21
C SER A 101 -45.05 11.79 -25.70
N ASP A 102 -43.94 11.23 -25.21
CA ASP A 102 -43.30 10.03 -25.77
C ASP A 102 -43.31 8.84 -24.78
N GLY A 103 -44.15 8.92 -23.74
CA GLY A 103 -44.20 7.97 -22.63
C GLY A 103 -42.87 7.86 -21.86
N ASN A 104 -42.51 6.63 -21.47
CA ASN A 104 -41.30 6.35 -20.67
C ASN A 104 -40.04 6.03 -21.50
N GLY A 105 -40.16 5.87 -22.82
CA GLY A 105 -39.09 5.40 -23.69
C GLY A 105 -37.87 6.33 -23.72
N ARG A 106 -38.10 7.65 -23.81
CA ARG A 106 -37.02 8.66 -23.80
C ARG A 106 -36.24 8.67 -22.48
N GLY A 107 -36.94 8.56 -21.36
CA GLY A 107 -36.31 8.47 -20.03
C GLY A 107 -35.44 7.22 -19.89
N ALA A 108 -35.98 6.08 -20.31
CA ALA A 108 -35.25 4.81 -20.33
C ALA A 108 -34.00 4.87 -21.22
N ALA A 109 -34.09 5.50 -22.40
CA ALA A 109 -32.96 5.67 -23.32
C ALA A 109 -31.85 6.55 -22.71
N ILE A 110 -32.19 7.66 -22.04
CA ILE A 110 -31.21 8.53 -21.37
C ILE A 110 -30.50 7.78 -20.23
N VAL A 111 -31.25 7.05 -19.40
CA VAL A 111 -30.67 6.23 -18.32
C VAL A 111 -29.73 5.16 -18.90
N THR A 112 -30.15 4.50 -19.98
CA THR A 112 -29.36 3.50 -20.68
C THR A 112 -28.06 4.10 -21.23
N ALA A 113 -28.12 5.28 -21.84
CA ALA A 113 -26.94 5.98 -22.36
C ALA A 113 -25.93 6.31 -21.25
N VAL A 114 -26.40 6.77 -20.08
CA VAL A 114 -25.54 7.02 -18.91
C VAL A 114 -24.93 5.72 -18.39
N ALA A 115 -25.72 4.65 -18.29
CA ALA A 115 -25.24 3.35 -17.84
C ALA A 115 -24.16 2.78 -18.78
N LEU A 116 -24.38 2.84 -20.10
CA LEU A 116 -23.40 2.42 -21.11
C LEU A 116 -22.09 3.21 -20.99
N ARG A 117 -22.18 4.53 -20.77
CA ARG A 117 -21.00 5.37 -20.53
C ARG A 117 -20.24 4.94 -19.27
N LEU A 118 -20.93 4.67 -18.17
CA LEU A 118 -20.29 4.21 -16.92
C LEU A 118 -19.63 2.84 -17.08
N VAL A 119 -20.24 1.92 -17.84
CA VAL A 119 -19.65 0.62 -18.18
C VAL A 119 -18.38 0.79 -19.02
N ALA A 120 -18.42 1.68 -20.02
CA ALA A 120 -17.25 1.98 -20.84
C ALA A 120 -16.11 2.59 -20.00
N GLN A 121 -16.41 3.56 -19.13
CA GLN A 121 -15.43 4.14 -18.21
C GLN A 121 -14.84 3.09 -17.28
N ARG A 122 -15.66 2.19 -16.73
CA ARG A 122 -15.18 1.09 -15.89
C ARG A 122 -14.24 0.16 -16.66
N HIS A 123 -14.58 -0.17 -17.90
CA HIS A 123 -13.72 -0.99 -18.75
C HIS A 123 -12.36 -0.34 -18.99
N GLU A 124 -12.31 0.97 -19.24
CA GLU A 124 -11.03 1.69 -19.38
C GLU A 124 -10.20 1.71 -18.09
N VAL A 125 -10.84 1.89 -16.93
CA VAL A 125 -10.16 1.76 -15.63
C VAL A 125 -9.56 0.36 -15.48
N ASP A 126 -10.33 -0.69 -15.77
CA ASP A 126 -9.85 -2.06 -15.68
C ASP A 126 -8.70 -2.35 -16.66
N GLN A 127 -8.70 -1.74 -17.86
CA GLN A 127 -7.57 -1.83 -18.79
C GLN A 127 -6.30 -1.17 -18.25
N VAL A 128 -6.42 0.00 -17.61
CA VAL A 128 -5.29 0.71 -16.99
C VAL A 128 -4.70 -0.10 -15.84
N LEU A 129 -5.54 -0.75 -15.05
CA LEU A 129 -5.12 -1.53 -13.87
C LEU A 129 -4.74 -2.97 -14.19
N ALA A 130 -5.16 -3.53 -15.33
CA ALA A 130 -4.92 -4.93 -15.69
C ALA A 130 -3.43 -5.34 -15.64
N PRO A 131 -2.48 -4.55 -16.16
CA PRO A 131 -1.05 -4.91 -16.11
C PRO A 131 -0.48 -5.03 -14.69
N LEU A 132 -1.13 -4.43 -13.69
CA LEU A 132 -0.71 -4.54 -12.29
C LEU A 132 -1.27 -5.78 -11.58
N ARG A 133 -2.27 -6.44 -12.17
CA ARG A 133 -2.95 -7.61 -11.56
C ARG A 133 -2.23 -8.89 -11.98
N LEU A 134 -1.32 -9.35 -11.14
CA LEU A 134 -0.52 -10.56 -11.40
C LEU A 134 -1.34 -11.84 -11.20
N SER A 135 -1.26 -12.75 -12.17
CA SER A 135 -1.82 -14.09 -12.04
C SER A 135 -0.92 -14.97 -11.16
N ARG A 136 -1.45 -16.12 -10.74
CA ARG A 136 -0.67 -17.13 -10.02
C ARG A 136 0.54 -17.60 -10.84
N ASP A 137 0.38 -17.73 -12.14
CA ASP A 137 1.45 -18.20 -13.03
C ASP A 137 2.55 -17.15 -13.21
N ASP A 138 2.18 -15.85 -13.22
CA ASP A 138 3.17 -14.76 -13.18
C ASP A 138 4.00 -14.81 -11.90
N LEU A 139 3.34 -15.03 -10.75
CA LEU A 139 4.02 -15.11 -9.46
C LEU A 139 4.94 -16.33 -9.35
N LYS A 140 4.53 -17.48 -9.89
CA LYS A 140 5.40 -18.67 -10.00
C LYS A 140 6.59 -18.43 -10.92
N ARG A 141 6.41 -17.69 -12.02
CA ARG A 141 7.50 -17.29 -12.92
C ARG A 141 8.50 -16.40 -12.17
N VAL A 142 8.02 -15.39 -11.43
CA VAL A 142 8.85 -14.52 -10.58
C VAL A 142 9.61 -15.33 -9.53
N GLN A 143 8.94 -16.27 -8.84
CA GLN A 143 9.57 -17.17 -7.87
C GLN A 143 10.70 -18.01 -8.51
N GLY A 144 10.44 -18.61 -9.67
CA GLY A 144 11.45 -19.39 -10.40
C GLY A 144 12.65 -18.57 -10.86
N LEU A 145 12.40 -17.35 -11.34
CA LEU A 145 13.45 -16.41 -11.74
C LEU A 145 14.28 -15.94 -10.53
N MET A 146 13.64 -15.61 -9.41
CA MET A 146 14.34 -15.28 -8.16
C MET A 146 15.24 -16.44 -7.74
N ARG A 147 14.73 -17.68 -7.75
CA ARG A 147 15.55 -18.84 -7.40
C ARG A 147 16.78 -18.98 -8.29
N ARG A 148 16.61 -18.81 -9.60
CA ARG A 148 17.74 -18.85 -10.54
C ARG A 148 18.77 -17.77 -10.24
N GLU A 149 18.33 -16.53 -9.97
CA GLU A 149 19.25 -15.43 -9.65
C GLU A 149 19.96 -15.63 -8.30
N MET A 150 19.31 -16.27 -7.32
CA MET A 150 19.97 -16.69 -6.08
C MET A 150 21.10 -17.68 -6.35
N ASP A 151 20.86 -18.71 -7.17
CA ASP A 151 21.88 -19.71 -7.50
C ASP A 151 23.05 -19.07 -8.28
N LEU A 152 22.76 -18.13 -9.20
CA LEU A 152 23.78 -17.35 -9.91
C LEU A 152 24.58 -16.46 -8.95
N GLY A 153 23.92 -15.82 -7.99
CA GLY A 153 24.57 -14.97 -7.00
C GLY A 153 25.49 -15.75 -6.05
N LEU A 154 25.16 -16.99 -5.72
CA LEU A 154 26.00 -17.83 -4.87
C LEU A 154 27.20 -18.44 -5.61
N GLY A 155 27.08 -18.64 -6.92
CA GLY A 155 28.15 -19.22 -7.75
C GLY A 155 29.34 -18.29 -7.93
N ARG A 156 30.56 -18.80 -7.70
CA ARG A 156 31.82 -18.03 -7.78
C ARG A 156 32.01 -17.31 -9.12
N GLU A 157 31.77 -18.00 -10.22
CA GLU A 157 31.97 -17.49 -11.58
C GLU A 157 30.80 -16.61 -12.05
N THR A 158 29.60 -16.85 -11.53
CA THR A 158 28.36 -16.20 -11.96
C THR A 158 28.02 -14.95 -11.13
N ASN A 159 28.50 -14.87 -9.88
CA ASN A 159 28.26 -13.76 -8.95
C ASN A 159 28.56 -12.36 -9.53
N PRO A 160 29.66 -12.13 -10.28
CA PRO A 160 29.97 -10.81 -10.82
C PRO A 160 28.89 -10.25 -11.76
N THR A 161 28.14 -11.13 -12.43
CA THR A 161 27.09 -10.78 -13.41
C THR A 161 25.67 -10.99 -12.91
N ALA A 162 25.50 -11.60 -11.74
CA ALA A 162 24.19 -11.87 -11.15
C ALA A 162 23.50 -10.56 -10.72
N SER A 163 22.18 -10.48 -10.92
CA SER A 163 21.40 -9.31 -10.47
C SER A 163 21.16 -9.35 -8.96
N VAL A 164 20.98 -10.54 -8.38
CA VAL A 164 20.92 -10.77 -6.94
C VAL A 164 22.31 -11.15 -6.45
N ARG A 165 22.89 -10.35 -5.56
CA ARG A 165 24.33 -10.43 -5.24
C ARG A 165 24.70 -11.51 -4.24
N MET A 166 23.77 -11.95 -3.39
CA MET A 166 23.99 -13.03 -2.41
C MET A 166 25.28 -12.86 -1.60
N LEU A 167 25.41 -11.70 -0.95
CA LEU A 167 26.61 -11.26 -0.26
C LEU A 167 26.82 -12.03 1.05
N PRO A 168 28.00 -12.66 1.24
CA PRO A 168 28.37 -13.30 2.51
C PRO A 168 28.45 -12.28 3.65
N THR A 169 27.88 -12.61 4.81
CA THR A 169 27.86 -11.70 5.97
C THR A 169 28.86 -12.06 7.07
N TYR A 170 29.48 -13.24 6.97
CA TYR A 170 30.33 -13.84 8.01
C TYR A 170 29.62 -14.09 9.35
N VAL A 171 28.28 -13.99 9.40
CA VAL A 171 27.46 -14.45 10.53
C VAL A 171 27.13 -15.91 10.31
N CYS A 172 27.80 -16.81 11.05
CA CYS A 172 27.67 -18.26 10.83
C CYS A 172 26.65 -18.95 11.74
N ASN A 173 26.17 -18.29 12.79
CA ASN A 173 25.22 -18.85 13.76
C ASN A 173 24.16 -17.81 14.14
N THR A 174 22.93 -18.28 14.34
CA THR A 174 21.88 -17.54 15.04
C THR A 174 22.13 -17.56 16.55
N PRO A 175 21.45 -16.72 17.35
CA PRO A 175 21.59 -16.76 18.79
C PRO A 175 21.22 -18.14 19.35
N ASP A 176 21.94 -18.62 20.36
CA ASP A 176 21.71 -19.92 21.00
C ASP A 176 21.45 -19.86 22.52
N GLY A 177 21.42 -18.65 23.09
CA GLY A 177 21.19 -18.41 24.52
C GLY A 177 22.46 -18.44 25.35
N GLY A 178 23.63 -18.70 24.75
CA GLY A 178 24.93 -18.57 25.40
C GLY A 178 25.46 -17.14 25.45
N GLU A 179 24.80 -16.18 24.80
CA GLU A 179 25.23 -14.78 24.71
C GLU A 179 25.08 -14.08 26.06
N GLN A 180 26.14 -13.39 26.52
CA GLN A 180 26.11 -12.59 27.74
C GLN A 180 27.02 -11.36 27.61
N GLY A 181 26.64 -10.26 28.27
CA GLY A 181 27.46 -9.06 28.39
C GLY A 181 26.78 -7.78 27.92
N LYS A 182 27.54 -6.68 27.92
CA LYS A 182 27.11 -5.35 27.47
C LYS A 182 27.71 -5.01 26.13
N PHE A 183 26.87 -4.58 25.20
CA PHE A 183 27.22 -4.29 23.82
C PHE A 183 26.69 -2.92 23.42
N LEU A 184 27.46 -2.21 22.60
CA LEU A 184 26.96 -1.07 21.87
C LEU A 184 26.43 -1.54 20.50
N ALA A 185 25.36 -0.92 20.03
CA ALA A 185 24.90 -1.09 18.67
C ALA A 185 24.61 0.23 18.00
N LEU A 186 24.95 0.32 16.72
CA LEU A 186 24.64 1.46 15.87
C LEU A 186 23.64 1.01 14.81
N ASP A 187 22.61 1.81 14.54
CA ASP A 187 21.63 1.56 13.48
C ASP A 187 21.59 2.74 12.51
N LEU A 188 22.24 2.56 11.36
CA LEU A 188 22.30 3.54 10.28
C LEU A 188 21.72 2.96 8.99
N GLY A 189 20.46 3.29 8.70
CA GLY A 189 19.80 2.94 7.44
C GLY A 189 18.92 4.04 6.83
N GLY A 190 18.86 5.21 7.47
CA GLY A 190 18.09 6.37 7.05
C GLY A 190 18.54 7.62 7.79
N THR A 191 17.74 8.69 7.78
CA THR A 191 18.08 9.95 8.48
C THR A 191 17.99 9.85 10.01
N ASN A 192 17.24 8.88 10.53
CA ASN A 192 17.18 8.56 11.96
C ASN A 192 18.27 7.54 12.28
N PHE A 193 19.38 8.02 12.80
CA PHE A 193 20.47 7.20 13.32
C PHE A 193 20.17 6.82 14.77
N ARG A 194 20.38 5.55 15.14
CA ARG A 194 20.20 5.12 16.54
C ARG A 194 21.50 4.63 17.13
N VAL A 195 21.74 5.02 18.38
CA VAL A 195 22.78 4.43 19.23
C VAL A 195 22.07 3.66 20.33
N LEU A 196 22.49 2.42 20.57
CA LEU A 196 21.90 1.54 21.56
C LEU A 196 22.99 0.98 22.47
N MET A 197 22.62 0.77 23.74
CA MET A 197 23.31 -0.14 24.65
C MET A 197 22.38 -1.32 24.89
N VAL A 198 22.89 -2.53 24.71
CA VAL A 198 22.17 -3.78 24.90
C VAL A 198 22.94 -4.62 25.91
N GLU A 199 22.30 -4.93 27.02
CA GLU A 199 22.80 -5.85 28.04
C GLU A 199 22.06 -7.18 27.92
N VAL A 200 22.79 -8.24 27.60
CA VAL A 200 22.27 -9.60 27.52
C VAL A 200 22.67 -10.32 28.80
N GLY A 201 21.68 -10.76 29.57
CA GLY A 201 21.87 -11.45 30.84
C GLY A 201 20.90 -12.62 31.02
N ALA A 202 21.03 -13.31 32.17
CA ALA A 202 20.17 -14.47 32.48
C ALA A 202 18.68 -14.11 32.60
N ASP A 203 18.37 -12.88 33.01
CA ASP A 203 16.99 -12.38 33.16
C ASP A 203 16.40 -11.80 31.86
N GLY A 204 17.14 -11.88 30.74
CA GLY A 204 16.73 -11.38 29.43
C GLY A 204 17.60 -10.24 28.92
N ILE A 205 17.02 -9.41 28.04
CA ILE A 205 17.70 -8.29 27.39
C ILE A 205 17.22 -6.96 27.97
N HIS A 206 18.16 -6.14 28.43
CA HIS A 206 17.92 -4.75 28.81
C HIS A 206 18.52 -3.81 27.77
N MET A 207 17.75 -2.81 27.36
CA MET A 207 18.15 -1.89 26.28
C MET A 207 17.93 -0.44 26.67
N ALA A 208 18.93 0.38 26.33
CA ALA A 208 18.79 1.83 26.25
C ALA A 208 19.05 2.25 24.79
N SER A 209 18.26 3.19 24.26
CA SER A 209 18.48 3.68 22.90
C SER A 209 18.16 5.16 22.78
N GLU A 210 18.86 5.83 21.87
CA GLU A 210 18.63 7.23 21.55
C GLU A 210 18.64 7.43 20.03
N ILE A 211 17.78 8.33 19.54
CA ILE A 211 17.65 8.66 18.12
C ILE A 211 18.32 10.01 17.87
N TYR A 212 19.22 10.02 16.89
CA TYR A 212 19.91 11.19 16.40
C TYR A 212 19.50 11.45 14.94
N VAL A 213 19.11 12.68 14.64
CA VAL A 213 18.80 13.09 13.27
C VAL A 213 20.09 13.52 12.59
N ILE A 214 20.46 12.86 11.49
CA ILE A 214 21.59 13.26 10.67
C ILE A 214 21.12 14.32 9.66
N PRO A 215 21.64 15.55 9.69
CA PRO A 215 21.25 16.58 8.74
C PRO A 215 21.56 16.18 7.28
N THR A 216 20.72 16.60 6.33
CA THR A 216 20.93 16.30 4.90
C THR A 216 22.32 16.75 4.42
N ALA A 217 22.77 17.93 4.86
CA ALA A 217 24.10 18.47 4.57
C ALA A 217 25.25 17.56 5.01
N VAL A 218 25.03 16.71 6.03
CA VAL A 218 25.99 15.70 6.50
C VAL A 218 25.86 14.41 5.67
N THR A 219 24.64 13.92 5.44
CA THR A 219 24.40 12.70 4.64
C THR A 219 24.84 12.82 3.17
N GLN A 220 24.91 14.05 2.66
CA GLN A 220 25.33 14.39 1.29
C GLN A 220 26.65 15.18 1.26
N GLY A 221 27.31 15.32 2.41
CA GLY A 221 28.57 16.03 2.56
C GLY A 221 29.78 15.14 2.27
N THR A 222 30.81 15.22 3.11
CA THR A 222 31.99 14.34 3.02
C THR A 222 31.83 13.14 3.96
N GLY A 223 32.47 12.03 3.61
CA GLY A 223 32.56 10.86 4.48
C GLY A 223 33.14 11.20 5.84
N GLU A 224 34.18 12.04 5.88
CA GLU A 224 34.74 12.53 7.14
C GLU A 224 33.68 13.23 8.01
N ALA A 225 32.89 14.14 7.45
CA ALA A 225 31.84 14.84 8.19
C ALA A 225 30.77 13.86 8.72
N LEU A 226 30.36 12.89 7.90
CA LEU A 226 29.38 11.87 8.28
C LEU A 226 29.87 11.01 9.45
N PHE A 227 31.05 10.41 9.34
CA PHE A 227 31.57 9.53 10.39
C PHE A 227 32.00 10.31 11.65
N ASN A 228 32.46 11.55 11.52
CA ASN A 228 32.69 12.42 12.67
C ASN A 228 31.38 12.69 13.45
N HIS A 229 30.28 12.96 12.74
CA HIS A 229 28.96 13.17 13.36
C HIS A 229 28.46 11.89 14.05
N ILE A 230 28.62 10.72 13.42
CA ILE A 230 28.29 9.42 14.03
C ILE A 230 29.03 9.24 15.37
N VAL A 231 30.33 9.54 15.41
CA VAL A 231 31.12 9.42 16.64
C VAL A 231 30.69 10.43 17.71
N GLU A 232 30.33 11.65 17.33
CA GLU A 232 29.77 12.65 18.27
C GLU A 232 28.48 12.15 18.91
N CYS A 233 27.57 11.54 18.14
CA CYS A 233 26.36 10.91 18.65
C CYS A 233 26.68 9.76 19.62
N ILE A 234 27.67 8.92 19.31
CA ILE A 234 28.11 7.83 20.20
C ILE A 234 28.63 8.40 21.53
N MET A 235 29.46 9.44 21.47
CA MET A 235 30.02 10.06 22.68
C MET A 235 28.94 10.71 23.55
N ASP A 236 27.98 11.41 22.93
CA ASP A 236 26.83 11.99 23.64
C ASP A 236 25.98 10.91 24.32
N PHE A 237 25.67 9.81 23.61
CA PHE A 237 24.95 8.68 24.19
C PHE A 237 25.71 8.03 25.35
N GLN A 238 27.01 7.77 25.18
CA GLN A 238 27.85 7.20 26.22
C GLN A 238 27.88 8.07 27.48
N LEU A 239 27.91 9.40 27.33
CA LEU A 239 27.85 10.32 28.46
C LEU A 239 26.49 10.25 29.19
N LYS A 240 25.38 10.24 28.44
CA LYS A 240 24.02 10.17 29.00
C LYS A 240 23.72 8.86 29.72
N GLN A 241 24.31 7.75 29.27
CA GLN A 241 24.11 6.42 29.84
C GLN A 241 25.17 6.01 30.87
N ASP A 242 26.07 6.93 31.28
CA ASP A 242 27.18 6.66 32.22
C ASP A 242 28.12 5.52 31.75
N LEU A 243 28.37 5.49 30.44
CA LEU A 243 29.25 4.52 29.76
C LEU A 243 30.59 5.15 29.36
N ALA A 244 30.83 6.42 29.70
CA ALA A 244 32.05 7.13 29.37
C ALA A 244 33.29 6.41 29.96
N GLY A 245 34.29 6.13 29.11
CA GLY A 245 35.50 5.42 29.51
C GLY A 245 35.40 3.89 29.50
N GLN A 246 34.21 3.31 29.30
CA GLN A 246 34.05 1.86 29.11
C GLN A 246 34.37 1.46 27.66
N VAL A 247 35.08 0.34 27.50
CA VAL A 247 35.37 -0.26 26.19
C VAL A 247 34.37 -1.39 25.94
N LEU A 248 33.30 -1.09 25.20
CA LEU A 248 32.25 -2.05 24.88
C LEU A 248 32.41 -2.57 23.44
N PRO A 249 32.21 -3.88 23.20
CA PRO A 249 32.11 -4.38 21.84
C PRO A 249 30.92 -3.74 21.11
N LEU A 250 31.14 -3.34 19.87
CA LEU A 250 30.17 -2.62 19.07
C LEU A 250 29.79 -3.41 17.82
N GLY A 251 28.48 -3.64 17.66
CA GLY A 251 27.87 -4.07 16.41
C GLY A 251 27.39 -2.86 15.61
N PHE A 252 27.71 -2.79 14.32
CA PHE A 252 27.33 -1.67 13.46
C PHE A 252 26.35 -2.16 12.40
N THR A 253 25.05 -1.92 12.59
CA THR A 253 24.08 -2.05 11.50
C THR A 253 24.28 -0.90 10.52
N PHE A 254 24.74 -1.25 9.32
CA PHE A 254 24.98 -0.32 8.23
C PHE A 254 24.19 -0.80 7.00
N SER A 255 23.01 -0.21 6.81
CA SER A 255 21.98 -0.72 5.89
C SER A 255 22.19 -0.25 4.45
N PHE A 256 23.40 -0.43 3.93
CA PHE A 256 23.77 -0.14 2.55
C PHE A 256 24.50 -1.34 1.93
N PRO A 257 24.50 -1.48 0.60
CA PRO A 257 25.21 -2.56 -0.07
C PRO A 257 26.71 -2.52 0.24
N CYS A 258 27.20 -3.54 0.95
CA CYS A 258 28.59 -3.66 1.34
C CYS A 258 29.15 -5.02 0.92
N GLN A 259 30.34 -5.02 0.31
CA GLN A 259 31.14 -6.23 0.20
C GLN A 259 31.85 -6.45 1.53
N GLN A 260 31.36 -7.42 2.30
CA GLN A 260 32.05 -7.84 3.51
C GLN A 260 33.24 -8.74 3.14
N LEU A 261 34.37 -8.49 3.80
CA LEU A 261 35.59 -9.30 3.70
C LEU A 261 35.90 -10.01 5.03
N GLY A 262 35.04 -9.80 6.02
CA GLY A 262 35.09 -10.32 7.37
C GLY A 262 33.94 -9.71 8.18
N LEU A 263 33.77 -10.16 9.41
CA LEU A 263 32.69 -9.67 10.27
C LEU A 263 32.88 -8.19 10.62
N ASP A 264 34.12 -7.72 10.83
CA ASP A 264 34.47 -6.34 11.16
C ASP A 264 35.11 -5.57 9.98
N LYS A 265 34.86 -5.98 8.74
CA LYS A 265 35.42 -5.36 7.53
C LYS A 265 34.41 -5.35 6.39
N ALA A 266 33.95 -4.15 6.02
CA ALA A 266 32.86 -3.99 5.05
C ALA A 266 33.12 -2.82 4.11
N VAL A 267 33.33 -3.11 2.82
CA VAL A 267 33.58 -2.11 1.78
C VAL A 267 32.25 -1.63 1.19
N LEU A 268 31.93 -0.34 1.31
CA LEU A 268 30.72 0.22 0.73
C LEU A 268 30.78 0.13 -0.79
N LEU A 269 29.78 -0.51 -1.43
CA LEU A 269 29.72 -0.66 -2.88
C LEU A 269 29.07 0.53 -3.57
N THR A 270 27.97 1.01 -3.02
CA THR A 270 27.23 2.16 -3.56
C THR A 270 26.29 2.72 -2.50
N TRP A 271 26.05 4.02 -2.55
CA TRP A 271 25.03 4.63 -1.70
C TRP A 271 23.62 4.37 -2.23
N THR A 272 22.67 4.30 -1.31
CA THR A 272 21.23 4.18 -1.58
C THR A 272 20.47 5.11 -0.62
N LYS A 273 19.12 5.12 -0.70
CA LYS A 273 18.25 5.76 0.32
C LYS A 273 18.53 7.25 0.57
N GLY A 274 19.04 7.97 -0.43
CA GLY A 274 19.29 9.43 -0.37
C GLY A 274 20.63 9.86 0.23
N PHE A 275 21.48 8.92 0.65
CA PHE A 275 22.86 9.21 1.06
C PHE A 275 23.74 9.42 -0.17
N SER A 276 24.71 10.33 -0.07
CA SER A 276 25.68 10.57 -1.14
C SER A 276 27.01 11.13 -0.63
N ALA A 277 27.36 10.85 0.64
CA ALA A 277 28.60 11.35 1.23
C ALA A 277 29.82 10.93 0.40
N SER A 278 30.65 11.91 0.02
CA SER A 278 31.85 11.68 -0.79
C SER A 278 32.86 10.81 -0.05
N ASP A 279 33.79 10.20 -0.77
CA ASP A 279 34.93 9.50 -0.16
C ASP A 279 34.58 8.31 0.74
N CYS A 280 33.36 7.76 0.63
CA CYS A 280 32.94 6.54 1.32
C CYS A 280 32.90 5.31 0.41
N VAL A 281 32.42 5.46 -0.83
CA VAL A 281 32.27 4.34 -1.78
C VAL A 281 33.65 3.76 -2.10
N GLY A 282 33.77 2.43 -2.06
CA GLY A 282 35.02 1.70 -2.24
C GLY A 282 35.91 1.66 -0.99
N LYS A 283 35.49 2.22 0.15
CA LYS A 283 36.24 2.19 1.41
C LYS A 283 35.56 1.32 2.47
N ASP A 284 36.38 0.83 3.40
CA ASP A 284 35.92 0.08 4.55
C ASP A 284 35.24 1.01 5.57
N VAL A 285 33.95 0.81 5.81
CA VAL A 285 33.15 1.67 6.71
C VAL A 285 33.56 1.51 8.17
N VAL A 286 34.14 0.36 8.54
CA VAL A 286 34.70 0.17 9.88
C VAL A 286 35.96 0.99 10.04
N GLN A 287 36.82 1.00 9.03
CA GLN A 287 38.00 1.84 9.03
C GLN A 287 37.64 3.32 9.10
N LEU A 288 36.66 3.78 8.32
CA LEU A 288 36.18 5.17 8.38
C LEU A 288 35.67 5.56 9.78
N LEU A 289 34.93 4.66 10.43
CA LEU A 289 34.45 4.86 11.80
C LEU A 289 35.61 4.87 12.82
N ARG A 290 36.57 3.96 12.69
CA ARG A 290 37.79 3.90 13.54
C ARG A 290 38.62 5.18 13.40
N GLU A 291 38.81 5.68 12.18
CA GLU A 291 39.53 6.93 11.91
C GLU A 291 38.79 8.15 12.51
N ALA A 292 37.46 8.19 12.43
CA ALA A 292 36.66 9.23 13.07
C ALA A 292 36.76 9.17 14.60
N ALA A 293 36.73 7.97 15.18
CA ALA A 293 36.91 7.75 16.61
C ALA A 293 38.29 8.27 17.08
N GLN A 294 39.34 8.01 16.30
CA GLN A 294 40.68 8.54 16.56
C GLN A 294 40.73 10.07 16.50
N ARG A 295 40.13 10.69 15.47
CA ARG A 295 40.05 12.17 15.35
C ARG A 295 39.32 12.82 16.53
N LYS A 296 38.27 12.17 17.03
CA LYS A 296 37.44 12.65 18.16
C LYS A 296 37.95 12.20 19.53
N GLN A 297 39.11 11.53 19.60
CA GLN A 297 39.71 11.01 20.82
C GLN A 297 38.81 10.01 21.60
N ASN A 298 37.90 9.32 20.91
CA ASN A 298 37.11 8.22 21.49
C ASN A 298 37.85 6.88 21.31
N LEU A 299 38.85 6.63 22.16
CA LEU A 299 39.71 5.44 22.08
C LEU A 299 39.03 4.14 22.55
N GLY A 300 37.81 4.22 23.10
CA GLY A 300 37.07 3.07 23.64
C GLY A 300 36.20 2.33 22.62
N LEU A 301 36.21 2.72 21.34
CA LEU A 301 35.33 2.16 20.32
C LEU A 301 35.89 0.83 19.76
N LYS A 302 35.32 -0.30 20.18
CA LYS A 302 35.71 -1.64 19.68
C LYS A 302 34.66 -2.20 18.72
N VAL A 303 34.75 -1.86 17.44
CA VAL A 303 33.88 -2.44 16.39
C VAL A 303 34.25 -3.91 16.17
N VAL A 304 33.32 -4.82 16.44
CA VAL A 304 33.49 -6.27 16.28
C VAL A 304 32.66 -6.86 15.15
N ALA A 305 31.62 -6.16 14.71
CA ALA A 305 30.79 -6.59 13.61
C ALA A 305 30.19 -5.41 12.83
N VAL A 306 30.04 -5.58 11.52
CA VAL A 306 29.15 -4.80 10.66
C VAL A 306 28.09 -5.74 10.12
N VAL A 307 26.84 -5.31 10.17
CA VAL A 307 25.69 -6.11 9.72
C VAL A 307 24.77 -5.28 8.85
N ASN A 308 24.04 -5.94 7.97
CA ASN A 308 22.91 -5.34 7.25
C ASN A 308 21.66 -5.33 8.16
N ASP A 309 20.71 -4.41 7.92
CA ASP A 309 19.45 -4.36 8.67
C ASP A 309 18.68 -5.69 8.61
N THR A 310 18.64 -6.35 7.45
CA THR A 310 18.01 -7.67 7.32
C THR A 310 18.60 -8.69 8.29
N VAL A 311 19.93 -8.75 8.40
CA VAL A 311 20.67 -9.66 9.30
C VAL A 311 20.40 -9.30 10.75
N GLY A 312 20.45 -8.00 11.09
CA GLY A 312 20.07 -7.53 12.42
C GLY A 312 18.65 -7.93 12.78
N THR A 313 17.67 -7.73 11.89
CA THR A 313 16.28 -8.13 12.11
C THR A 313 16.14 -9.65 12.29
N MET A 314 16.83 -10.46 11.49
CA MET A 314 16.86 -11.92 11.65
C MET A 314 17.39 -12.32 13.03
N MET A 315 18.52 -11.75 13.43
CA MET A 315 19.19 -12.09 14.71
C MET A 315 18.38 -11.61 15.92
N SER A 316 17.78 -10.43 15.81
CA SER A 316 16.86 -9.86 16.82
C SER A 316 15.68 -10.79 17.08
N CYS A 317 15.02 -11.26 16.02
CA CYS A 317 13.91 -12.21 16.13
C CYS A 317 14.37 -13.63 16.49
N GLY A 318 15.57 -14.03 16.06
CA GLY A 318 16.19 -15.33 16.35
C GLY A 318 16.50 -15.57 17.82
N TYR A 319 16.82 -14.51 18.55
CA TYR A 319 16.96 -14.58 20.00
C TYR A 319 15.66 -15.05 20.70
N ASP A 320 14.52 -14.56 20.23
CA ASP A 320 13.22 -14.87 20.83
C ASP A 320 12.53 -16.09 20.17
N ASP A 321 12.97 -16.52 18.99
CA ASP A 321 12.46 -17.69 18.26
C ASP A 321 13.59 -18.40 17.51
N PRO A 322 14.10 -19.54 18.01
CA PRO A 322 15.20 -20.29 17.39
C PRO A 322 14.94 -20.79 15.97
N LYS A 323 13.69 -20.74 15.48
CA LYS A 323 13.35 -21.10 14.09
C LYS A 323 13.54 -19.93 13.12
N CYS A 324 13.93 -18.75 13.61
CA CYS A 324 14.10 -17.57 12.78
C CYS A 324 15.42 -17.60 12.01
N GLU A 325 15.36 -18.03 10.75
CA GLU A 325 16.50 -18.18 9.86
C GLU A 325 16.40 -17.27 8.63
N ILE A 326 15.45 -16.34 8.63
CA ILE A 326 15.22 -15.37 7.55
C ILE A 326 14.96 -13.99 8.15
N GLY A 327 15.62 -12.97 7.62
CA GLY A 327 15.33 -11.56 7.90
C GLY A 327 14.74 -10.86 6.68
N LEU A 328 13.68 -10.08 6.87
CA LEU A 328 12.97 -9.36 5.83
C LEU A 328 12.79 -7.90 6.20
N ILE A 329 13.16 -7.00 5.28
CA ILE A 329 12.89 -5.58 5.40
C ILE A 329 11.92 -5.16 4.30
N VAL A 330 10.82 -4.51 4.70
CA VAL A 330 9.86 -3.88 3.78
C VAL A 330 9.42 -2.52 4.35
N GLY A 331 10.21 -1.50 4.05
CA GLY A 331 10.04 -0.12 4.51
C GLY A 331 10.31 0.87 3.39
N THR A 332 11.23 1.81 3.59
CA THR A 332 11.70 2.72 2.52
C THR A 332 12.31 1.94 1.37
N GLY A 333 13.12 0.92 1.67
CA GLY A 333 13.61 -0.08 0.72
C GLY A 333 13.02 -1.46 1.00
N THR A 334 13.48 -2.47 0.25
CA THR A 334 13.21 -3.86 0.59
C THR A 334 14.43 -4.74 0.35
N ASN A 335 14.72 -5.61 1.31
CA ASN A 335 15.79 -6.58 1.23
C ASN A 335 15.45 -7.82 2.06
N ALA A 336 16.17 -8.93 1.81
CA ALA A 336 16.08 -10.12 2.62
C ALA A 336 17.46 -10.76 2.86
N CYS A 337 17.56 -11.50 3.96
CA CYS A 337 18.68 -12.39 4.26
C CYS A 337 18.16 -13.74 4.75
N TYR A 338 18.99 -14.78 4.66
CA TYR A 338 18.68 -16.09 5.21
C TYR A 338 19.94 -16.91 5.51
N MET A 339 19.81 -17.94 6.35
CA MET A 339 20.89 -18.91 6.60
C MET A 339 21.05 -19.88 5.42
N GLU A 340 22.20 -19.84 4.75
CA GLU A 340 22.58 -20.73 3.65
C GLU A 340 23.63 -21.76 4.11
N GLU A 341 23.65 -22.92 3.46
CA GLU A 341 24.66 -23.94 3.68
C GLU A 341 25.99 -23.53 3.04
N MET A 342 27.11 -23.64 3.79
CA MET A 342 28.41 -23.16 3.31
C MET A 342 28.86 -23.79 1.99
N HIS A 343 28.55 -25.07 1.75
CA HIS A 343 28.86 -25.74 0.48
C HIS A 343 28.19 -25.11 -0.75
N ASN A 344 27.15 -24.29 -0.57
CA ASN A 344 26.52 -23.53 -1.65
C ASN A 344 27.16 -22.16 -1.86
N VAL A 345 27.95 -21.64 -0.91
CA VAL A 345 28.51 -20.28 -0.93
C VAL A 345 29.85 -20.28 -1.65
N GLY A 346 29.82 -20.37 -2.98
CA GLY A 346 31.05 -20.45 -3.79
C GLY A 346 31.95 -19.20 -3.75
N THR A 347 31.48 -18.10 -3.17
CA THR A 347 32.21 -16.82 -3.04
C THR A 347 33.09 -16.75 -1.79
N VAL A 348 33.02 -17.72 -0.89
CA VAL A 348 33.84 -17.82 0.34
C VAL A 348 34.50 -19.20 0.39
N GLU A 349 35.71 -19.28 0.94
CA GLU A 349 36.37 -20.56 1.16
C GLU A 349 35.77 -21.31 2.35
N GLY A 350 35.59 -22.63 2.20
CA GLY A 350 35.06 -23.53 3.22
C GLY A 350 33.70 -24.11 2.88
N GLU A 351 33.46 -25.37 3.27
CA GLU A 351 32.22 -26.09 2.94
C GLU A 351 31.40 -26.47 4.18
N GLN A 352 31.96 -26.28 5.38
CA GLN A 352 31.36 -26.72 6.63
C GLN A 352 30.54 -25.62 7.31
N GLY A 353 29.38 -26.01 7.83
CA GLY A 353 28.50 -25.12 8.57
C GLY A 353 27.59 -24.29 7.67
N ARG A 354 27.14 -23.16 8.20
CA ARG A 354 26.17 -22.26 7.55
C ARG A 354 26.64 -20.83 7.64
N MET A 355 26.13 -19.98 6.76
CA MET A 355 26.37 -18.54 6.77
C MET A 355 25.11 -17.79 6.37
N CYS A 356 24.82 -16.71 7.10
CA CYS A 356 23.77 -15.79 6.70
C CYS A 356 24.19 -15.07 5.42
N ILE A 357 23.31 -15.06 4.42
CA ILE A 357 23.51 -14.37 3.14
C ILE A 357 22.62 -13.15 3.08
N ASN A 358 23.21 -11.98 2.87
CA ASN A 358 22.48 -10.78 2.51
C ASN A 358 22.21 -10.83 0.99
N MET A 359 20.95 -10.98 0.59
CA MET A 359 20.61 -11.21 -0.81
C MET A 359 20.88 -9.97 -1.68
N GLU A 360 20.71 -8.76 -1.14
CA GLU A 360 20.55 -7.52 -1.91
C GLU A 360 19.53 -7.70 -3.03
N TRP A 361 18.36 -8.29 -2.69
CA TRP A 361 17.37 -8.72 -3.67
C TRP A 361 16.69 -7.57 -4.41
N GLY A 362 16.93 -6.33 -3.99
CA GLY A 362 16.30 -5.14 -4.58
C GLY A 362 16.73 -4.95 -6.03
N ALA A 363 17.94 -5.40 -6.37
CA ALA A 363 18.51 -5.38 -7.72
C ALA A 363 17.98 -6.51 -8.62
N PHE A 364 17.14 -7.41 -8.13
CA PHE A 364 16.49 -8.42 -8.97
C PHE A 364 15.77 -7.75 -10.15
N GLY A 365 15.98 -8.27 -11.37
CA GLY A 365 15.45 -7.68 -12.60
C GLY A 365 16.28 -6.56 -13.21
N ASP A 366 17.37 -6.10 -12.58
CA ASP A 366 18.31 -5.13 -13.17
C ASP A 366 18.92 -5.63 -14.49
N ASN A 367 18.98 -6.95 -14.69
CA ASN A 367 19.44 -7.61 -15.92
C ASN A 367 18.33 -7.82 -16.98
N GLY A 368 17.11 -7.32 -16.73
CA GLY A 368 15.97 -7.45 -17.66
C GLY A 368 15.11 -8.70 -17.47
N CYS A 369 15.46 -9.62 -16.56
CA CYS A 369 14.70 -10.87 -16.39
C CYS A 369 13.26 -10.68 -15.91
N LEU A 370 12.91 -9.48 -15.41
CA LEU A 370 11.57 -9.12 -14.97
C LEU A 370 10.81 -8.22 -15.96
N ASP A 371 11.36 -7.91 -17.14
CA ASP A 371 10.77 -6.92 -18.05
C ASP A 371 9.28 -7.18 -18.37
N ASP A 372 8.87 -8.45 -18.45
CA ASP A 372 7.49 -8.86 -18.73
C ASP A 372 6.45 -8.42 -17.67
N ILE A 373 6.88 -8.13 -16.44
CA ILE A 373 5.98 -7.68 -15.36
C ILE A 373 6.09 -6.18 -15.07
N PHE A 374 7.04 -5.48 -15.71
CA PHE A 374 7.17 -4.04 -15.59
C PHE A 374 6.10 -3.34 -16.42
N THR A 375 5.36 -2.44 -15.79
CA THR A 375 4.38 -1.59 -16.48
C THR A 375 5.02 -0.30 -16.97
N GLU A 376 4.31 0.43 -17.83
CA GLU A 376 4.72 1.77 -18.24
C GLU A 376 4.91 2.72 -17.05
N PHE A 377 4.12 2.57 -15.99
CA PHE A 377 4.23 3.38 -14.77
C PHE A 377 5.54 3.10 -14.05
N ASP A 378 5.91 1.82 -13.92
CA ASP A 378 7.14 1.41 -13.26
C ASP A 378 8.37 1.94 -14.01
N LEU A 379 8.35 1.89 -15.35
CA LEU A 379 9.42 2.41 -16.20
C LEU A 379 9.55 3.94 -16.10
N VAL A 380 8.43 4.67 -15.96
CA VAL A 380 8.47 6.13 -15.76
C VAL A 380 9.04 6.47 -14.39
N VAL A 381 8.65 5.76 -13.34
CA VAL A 381 9.21 5.93 -11.99
C VAL A 381 10.71 5.66 -12.03
N ASP A 382 11.13 4.50 -12.55
CA ASP A 382 12.53 4.09 -12.62
C ASP A 382 13.42 5.16 -13.29
N LYS A 383 13.02 5.66 -14.45
CA LYS A 383 13.75 6.70 -15.21
C LYS A 383 13.95 8.01 -14.44
N LYS A 384 13.08 8.33 -13.48
CA LYS A 384 13.13 9.58 -12.71
C LYS A 384 13.81 9.44 -11.35
N THR A 385 14.12 8.21 -10.93
CA THR A 385 14.88 7.98 -9.70
C THR A 385 16.34 8.39 -9.84
N ILE A 386 17.04 8.51 -8.70
CA ILE A 386 18.50 8.78 -8.67
C ILE A 386 19.34 7.64 -9.26
N ASN A 387 18.76 6.45 -9.42
CA ASN A 387 19.43 5.23 -9.86
C ASN A 387 18.62 4.50 -10.96
N PRO A 388 18.45 5.09 -12.16
CA PRO A 388 17.71 4.47 -13.26
C PRO A 388 18.28 3.11 -13.66
N GLY A 389 17.41 2.15 -13.96
CA GLY A 389 17.79 0.78 -14.33
C GLY A 389 18.38 -0.04 -13.18
N LYS A 390 18.35 0.47 -11.95
CA LYS A 390 18.87 -0.20 -10.74
C LYS A 390 17.80 -0.35 -9.68
N GLN A 391 17.98 -1.32 -8.79
CA GLN A 391 17.02 -1.61 -7.72
C GLN A 391 15.59 -1.84 -8.25
N ARG A 392 15.50 -2.49 -9.41
CA ARG A 392 14.24 -2.60 -10.17
C ARG A 392 13.16 -3.34 -9.36
N PHE A 393 13.47 -4.46 -8.71
CA PHE A 393 12.51 -5.17 -7.87
C PHE A 393 12.12 -4.38 -6.62
N GLU A 394 13.07 -3.67 -6.00
CA GLU A 394 12.76 -2.80 -4.86
C GLU A 394 11.72 -1.73 -5.22
N LYS A 395 11.84 -1.14 -6.42
CA LYS A 395 10.91 -0.12 -6.93
C LYS A 395 9.47 -0.60 -7.10
N LEU A 396 9.26 -1.91 -7.26
CA LEU A 396 7.93 -2.50 -7.35
C LEU A 396 7.28 -2.76 -5.99
N ILE A 397 8.04 -2.68 -4.89
CA ILE A 397 7.62 -3.17 -3.57
C ILE A 397 7.69 -2.08 -2.50
N SER A 398 8.77 -1.31 -2.43
CA SER A 398 9.08 -0.54 -1.24
C SER A 398 8.32 0.79 -1.16
N GLY A 399 8.13 1.25 0.07
CA GLY A 399 7.33 2.42 0.40
C GLY A 399 7.85 3.74 -0.19
N MET A 400 9.10 3.80 -0.63
CA MET A 400 9.66 4.96 -1.32
C MET A 400 9.05 5.16 -2.71
N TYR A 401 8.65 4.07 -3.38
CA TYR A 401 8.28 4.11 -4.81
C TYR A 401 6.78 3.88 -5.07
N LEU A 402 6.08 3.17 -4.18
CA LEU A 402 4.64 2.87 -4.38
C LEU A 402 3.78 4.13 -4.55
N GLY A 403 4.10 5.21 -3.83
CA GLY A 403 3.40 6.49 -3.96
C GLY A 403 3.54 7.10 -5.36
N GLU A 404 4.73 7.02 -5.96
CA GLU A 404 4.98 7.53 -7.31
C GLU A 404 4.33 6.66 -8.39
N ILE A 405 4.28 5.33 -8.19
CA ILE A 405 3.54 4.44 -9.09
C ILE A 405 2.05 4.81 -9.06
N VAL A 406 1.46 4.97 -7.87
CA VAL A 406 0.07 5.43 -7.72
C VAL A 406 -0.12 6.77 -8.43
N ARG A 407 0.77 7.75 -8.19
CA ARG A 407 0.68 9.08 -8.81
C ARG A 407 0.64 9.00 -10.34
N HIS A 408 1.51 8.19 -10.94
CA HIS A 408 1.56 8.02 -12.39
C HIS A 408 0.32 7.33 -12.97
N ILE A 409 -0.28 6.38 -12.25
CA ILE A 409 -1.56 5.79 -12.63
C ILE A 409 -2.69 6.84 -12.55
N LEU A 410 -2.73 7.63 -11.48
CA LEU A 410 -3.74 8.68 -11.32
C LEU A 410 -3.62 9.74 -12.43
N LEU A 411 -2.41 10.12 -12.83
CA LEU A 411 -2.18 11.02 -13.96
C LEU A 411 -2.76 10.45 -15.26
N ALA A 412 -2.50 9.17 -15.55
CA ALA A 412 -3.05 8.51 -16.74
C ALA A 412 -4.59 8.43 -16.71
N LEU A 413 -5.20 8.23 -15.54
CA LEU A 413 -6.65 8.25 -15.37
C LEU A 413 -7.25 9.65 -15.56
N VAL A 414 -6.54 10.72 -15.15
CA VAL A 414 -6.94 12.11 -15.43
C VAL A 414 -6.87 12.40 -16.92
N ASP A 415 -5.80 12.00 -17.59
CA ASP A 415 -5.63 12.20 -19.05
C ASP A 415 -6.73 11.48 -19.86
N LYS A 416 -7.20 10.33 -19.37
CA LYS A 416 -8.34 9.59 -19.93
C LYS A 416 -9.71 10.14 -19.50
N GLN A 417 -9.77 11.23 -18.73
CA GLN A 417 -11.00 11.83 -18.19
C GLN A 417 -11.81 10.90 -17.26
N LEU A 418 -11.14 9.90 -16.67
CA LEU A 418 -11.74 8.93 -15.74
C LEU A 418 -11.65 9.39 -14.29
N LEU A 419 -10.73 10.30 -13.98
CA LEU A 419 -10.50 10.87 -12.65
C LEU A 419 -10.53 12.40 -12.70
N PHE A 420 -11.08 13.02 -11.64
CA PHE A 420 -11.19 14.49 -11.48
C PHE A 420 -11.87 15.20 -12.66
N ARG A 421 -12.75 14.48 -13.37
CA ARG A 421 -13.41 14.93 -14.61
C ARG A 421 -12.42 15.39 -15.70
N GLY A 422 -11.20 14.85 -15.70
CA GLY A 422 -10.13 15.25 -16.61
C GLY A 422 -9.58 16.66 -16.39
N LYS A 423 -9.89 17.28 -15.24
CA LYS A 423 -9.37 18.63 -14.94
C LYS A 423 -7.88 18.56 -14.63
N PRO A 424 -7.06 19.50 -15.14
CA PRO A 424 -5.67 19.61 -14.73
C PRO A 424 -5.56 19.73 -13.22
N CYS A 425 -4.72 18.88 -12.61
CA CYS A 425 -4.44 18.91 -11.18
C CYS A 425 -2.96 19.24 -10.98
N PRO A 426 -2.59 20.52 -10.79
CA PRO A 426 -1.18 20.92 -10.64
C PRO A 426 -0.47 20.20 -9.49
N LYS A 427 -1.20 19.93 -8.41
CA LYS A 427 -0.64 19.24 -7.23
C LYS A 427 -0.27 17.80 -7.54
N LEU A 428 -1.06 17.10 -8.34
CA LEU A 428 -0.75 15.73 -8.79
C LEU A 428 0.53 15.66 -9.67
N GLN A 429 0.96 16.78 -10.25
CA GLN A 429 2.23 16.86 -10.97
C GLN A 429 3.45 16.95 -10.04
N THR A 430 3.25 17.27 -8.75
CA THR A 430 4.31 17.31 -7.74
C THR A 430 4.80 15.88 -7.47
N ASN A 431 6.09 15.64 -7.70
CA ASN A 431 6.72 14.38 -7.32
C ASN A 431 6.62 14.17 -5.81
N ASP A 432 6.47 12.92 -5.38
CA ASP A 432 6.44 12.50 -3.98
C ASP A 432 5.28 13.08 -3.16
N ILE A 433 4.20 13.56 -3.83
CA ILE A 433 2.99 14.05 -3.16
C ILE A 433 2.32 12.97 -2.28
N PHE A 434 2.52 11.69 -2.62
CA PHE A 434 2.01 10.56 -1.84
C PHE A 434 3.14 9.95 -0.99
N PRO A 435 3.31 10.36 0.27
CA PRO A 435 4.31 9.76 1.15
C PRO A 435 3.98 8.28 1.42
N THR A 436 4.95 7.50 1.89
CA THR A 436 4.77 6.07 2.22
C THR A 436 3.52 5.78 3.07
N LYS A 437 3.21 6.66 4.03
CA LYS A 437 2.03 6.52 4.92
C LYS A 437 0.69 6.71 4.23
N PHE A 438 0.66 7.29 3.03
CA PHE A 438 -0.56 7.63 2.30
C PHE A 438 -1.37 6.38 1.95
N LEU A 439 -0.72 5.39 1.34
CA LEU A 439 -1.36 4.11 0.97
C LEU A 439 -1.90 3.42 2.23
N SER A 440 -1.08 3.33 3.29
CA SER A 440 -1.49 2.76 4.57
C SER A 440 -2.72 3.46 5.17
N THR A 441 -2.86 4.77 4.96
CA THR A 441 -3.97 5.56 5.52
C THR A 441 -5.25 5.42 4.69
N ILE A 442 -5.17 5.48 3.36
CA ILE A 442 -6.35 5.38 2.48
C ILE A 442 -6.99 4.00 2.50
N GLU A 443 -6.18 2.96 2.74
CA GLU A 443 -6.59 1.56 2.76
C GLU A 443 -7.07 1.06 4.13
N ILE A 444 -7.15 1.93 5.16
CA ILE A 444 -7.66 1.53 6.49
C ILE A 444 -9.07 0.93 6.36
N ASP A 445 -9.24 -0.27 6.92
CA ASP A 445 -10.52 -0.97 6.92
C ASP A 445 -11.62 -0.15 7.60
N GLY A 446 -12.79 -0.10 6.98
CA GLY A 446 -13.93 0.67 7.48
C GLY A 446 -13.77 2.19 7.41
N LEU A 447 -12.68 2.71 6.82
CA LEU A 447 -12.51 4.14 6.63
C LEU A 447 -13.57 4.68 5.66
N GLY A 448 -14.48 5.51 6.18
CA GLY A 448 -15.53 6.13 5.38
C GLY A 448 -14.97 7.02 4.26
N LEU A 449 -15.62 7.02 3.10
CA LEU A 449 -15.16 7.77 1.92
C LEU A 449 -14.98 9.28 2.19
N ARG A 450 -15.73 9.87 3.12
CA ARG A 450 -15.53 11.26 3.57
C ARG A 450 -14.13 11.52 4.14
N LYS A 451 -13.54 10.55 4.84
CA LYS A 451 -12.18 10.68 5.38
C LYS A 451 -11.14 10.54 4.27
N VAL A 452 -11.36 9.65 3.28
CA VAL A 452 -10.49 9.58 2.10
C VAL A 452 -10.53 10.89 1.33
N GLN A 453 -11.72 11.43 1.11
CA GLN A 453 -11.90 12.74 0.48
C GLN A 453 -11.13 13.83 1.26
N GLY A 454 -11.26 13.88 2.59
CA GLY A 454 -10.49 14.81 3.42
C GLY A 454 -8.97 14.66 3.28
N ILE A 455 -8.45 13.43 3.23
CA ILE A 455 -7.01 13.19 3.00
C ILE A 455 -6.57 13.69 1.62
N LEU A 456 -7.40 13.52 0.59
CA LEU A 456 -7.13 14.04 -0.75
C LEU A 456 -7.20 15.57 -0.78
N GLU A 457 -8.16 16.17 -0.08
CA GLU A 457 -8.29 17.62 0.08
C GLU A 457 -7.09 18.24 0.82
N ASP A 458 -6.55 17.56 1.84
CA ASP A 458 -5.32 17.97 2.55
C ASP A 458 -4.09 17.98 1.62
N LEU A 459 -4.11 17.17 0.55
CA LEU A 459 -3.13 17.19 -0.53
C LEU A 459 -3.50 18.16 -1.67
N GLU A 460 -4.52 18.99 -1.45
CA GLU A 460 -5.09 19.93 -2.42
C GLU A 460 -5.61 19.24 -3.70
N LEU A 461 -6.05 17.98 -3.57
CA LEU A 461 -6.70 17.20 -4.62
C LEU A 461 -8.22 17.22 -4.43
N GLN A 462 -8.90 18.00 -5.27
CA GLN A 462 -10.36 18.16 -5.20
C GLN A 462 -11.08 16.93 -5.77
N ALA A 463 -11.30 15.93 -4.90
CA ALA A 463 -11.90 14.65 -5.25
C ALA A 463 -13.41 14.60 -4.96
N SER A 464 -14.19 13.98 -5.85
CA SER A 464 -15.54 13.49 -5.54
C SER A 464 -15.50 12.18 -4.73
N PHE A 465 -16.66 11.67 -4.32
CA PHE A 465 -16.74 10.34 -3.69
C PHE A 465 -16.38 9.23 -4.68
N GLU A 466 -16.75 9.39 -5.95
CA GLU A 466 -16.38 8.49 -7.04
C GLU A 466 -14.86 8.52 -7.26
N ASP A 467 -14.25 9.71 -7.32
CA ASP A 467 -12.78 9.84 -7.42
C ASP A 467 -12.07 9.20 -6.23
N SER A 468 -12.57 9.43 -5.01
CA SER A 468 -12.01 8.86 -3.79
C SER A 468 -12.05 7.33 -3.78
N THR A 469 -13.12 6.75 -4.35
CA THR A 469 -13.26 5.30 -4.51
C THR A 469 -12.23 4.76 -5.50
N LEU A 470 -12.06 5.44 -6.63
CA LEU A 470 -11.09 5.05 -7.65
C LEU A 470 -9.64 5.19 -7.17
N VAL A 471 -9.30 6.27 -6.46
CA VAL A 471 -7.95 6.43 -5.86
C VAL A 471 -7.66 5.31 -4.88
N ARG A 472 -8.62 4.94 -4.03
CA ARG A 472 -8.46 3.79 -3.12
C ARG A 472 -8.23 2.48 -3.88
N GLU A 473 -9.00 2.22 -4.95
CA GLU A 473 -8.83 1.02 -5.77
C GLU A 473 -7.43 0.95 -6.42
N VAL A 474 -6.91 2.08 -6.89
CA VAL A 474 -5.56 2.18 -7.44
C VAL A 474 -4.52 1.85 -6.36
N CYS A 475 -4.62 2.44 -5.17
CA CYS A 475 -3.72 2.14 -4.04
C CYS A 475 -3.74 0.64 -3.71
N GLN A 476 -4.93 0.05 -3.56
CA GLN A 476 -5.12 -1.37 -3.27
C GLN A 476 -4.51 -2.27 -4.34
N THR A 477 -4.62 -1.89 -5.62
CA THR A 477 -4.05 -2.66 -6.73
C THR A 477 -2.52 -2.63 -6.67
N VAL A 478 -1.92 -1.46 -6.42
CA VAL A 478 -0.46 -1.29 -6.33
C VAL A 478 0.10 -2.00 -5.08
N SER A 479 -0.50 -1.79 -3.91
CA SER A 479 -0.04 -2.38 -2.64
C SER A 479 -0.19 -3.90 -2.63
N LYS A 480 -1.27 -4.44 -3.22
CA LYS A 480 -1.46 -5.88 -3.40
C LYS A 480 -0.40 -6.48 -4.31
N ARG A 481 -0.12 -5.86 -5.46
CA ARG A 481 0.95 -6.31 -6.37
C ARG A 481 2.30 -6.36 -5.66
N ALA A 482 2.64 -5.30 -4.92
CA ALA A 482 3.87 -5.21 -4.12
C ALA A 482 3.98 -6.36 -3.10
N ALA A 483 2.91 -6.63 -2.35
CA ALA A 483 2.88 -7.74 -1.39
C ALA A 483 3.02 -9.11 -2.06
N GLN A 484 2.37 -9.32 -3.22
CA GLN A 484 2.47 -10.56 -3.98
C GLN A 484 3.88 -10.80 -4.53
N LEU A 485 4.55 -9.76 -5.04
CA LEU A 485 5.92 -9.84 -5.51
C LEU A 485 6.90 -10.13 -4.37
N CYS A 486 6.76 -9.45 -3.23
CA CYS A 486 7.53 -9.74 -2.01
C CYS A 486 7.36 -11.21 -1.58
N ALA A 487 6.13 -11.71 -1.58
CA ALA A 487 5.84 -13.12 -1.28
C ALA A 487 6.46 -14.09 -2.30
N ALA A 488 6.47 -13.77 -3.60
CA ALA A 488 7.11 -14.60 -4.61
C ALA A 488 8.64 -14.69 -4.42
N GLY A 489 9.27 -13.58 -4.05
CA GLY A 489 10.69 -13.56 -3.67
C GLY A 489 10.96 -14.44 -2.44
N LEU A 490 10.17 -14.26 -1.38
CA LEU A 490 10.29 -15.05 -0.15
C LEU A 490 9.97 -16.54 -0.36
N ALA A 491 9.03 -16.86 -1.26
CA ALA A 491 8.69 -18.23 -1.64
C ALA A 491 9.89 -18.95 -2.28
N ALA A 492 10.74 -18.24 -3.03
CA ALA A 492 11.97 -18.79 -3.58
C ALA A 492 12.99 -19.11 -2.47
N VAL A 493 13.10 -18.24 -1.46
CA VAL A 493 13.99 -18.42 -0.30
C VAL A 493 13.59 -19.66 0.52
N VAL A 494 12.34 -19.74 0.95
CA VAL A 494 11.88 -20.85 1.81
C VAL A 494 11.91 -22.19 1.08
N GLU A 495 11.55 -22.24 -0.21
CA GLU A 495 11.67 -23.47 -1.00
C GLU A 495 13.13 -23.86 -1.24
N LYS A 496 14.05 -22.89 -1.39
CA LYS A 496 15.48 -23.17 -1.44
C LYS A 496 15.98 -23.80 -0.15
N MET A 497 15.68 -23.20 1.00
CA MET A 497 16.07 -23.75 2.29
C MET A 497 15.52 -25.16 2.50
N ARG A 498 14.23 -25.37 2.20
CA ARG A 498 13.59 -26.70 2.28
C ARG A 498 14.31 -27.74 1.43
N GLN A 499 14.65 -27.39 0.19
CA GLN A 499 15.33 -28.28 -0.76
C GLN A 499 16.77 -28.55 -0.38
N ASN A 500 17.53 -27.52 0.04
CA ASN A 500 18.91 -27.66 0.50
C ASN A 500 19.00 -28.64 1.69
N GLN A 501 18.06 -28.56 2.63
CA GLN A 501 18.00 -29.44 3.80
C GLN A 501 17.38 -30.81 3.51
N GLY A 502 16.96 -31.08 2.26
CA GLY A 502 16.33 -32.35 1.87
C GLY A 502 15.00 -32.64 2.58
N LEU A 503 14.28 -31.60 3.02
CA LEU A 503 13.08 -31.73 3.83
C LEU A 503 11.82 -31.86 2.98
N ASP A 504 10.88 -32.72 3.39
CA ASP A 504 9.54 -32.77 2.79
C ASP A 504 8.72 -31.52 3.12
N GLN A 505 8.87 -31.02 4.35
CA GLN A 505 8.22 -29.82 4.86
C GLN A 505 9.22 -28.99 5.68
N LEU A 506 9.24 -27.67 5.47
CA LEU A 506 10.05 -26.73 6.25
C LEU A 506 9.17 -26.00 7.26
N VAL A 507 9.64 -25.82 8.49
CA VAL A 507 9.03 -24.91 9.49
C VAL A 507 10.07 -23.85 9.83
N VAL A 508 9.78 -22.60 9.50
CA VAL A 508 10.74 -21.49 9.62
C VAL A 508 10.04 -20.22 10.06
N THR A 509 10.76 -19.38 10.78
CA THR A 509 10.31 -18.04 11.16
C THR A 509 11.04 -16.99 10.31
N VAL A 510 10.31 -15.96 9.89
CA VAL A 510 10.83 -14.78 9.22
C VAL A 510 10.73 -13.60 10.18
N GLY A 511 11.87 -13.06 10.59
CA GLY A 511 11.94 -11.79 11.31
C GLY A 511 11.67 -10.65 10.32
N VAL A 512 10.70 -9.79 10.60
CA VAL A 512 10.32 -8.69 9.70
C VAL A 512 10.43 -7.34 10.38
N ASP A 513 10.96 -6.37 9.65
CA ASP A 513 10.87 -4.95 10.00
C ASP A 513 10.53 -4.11 8.76
N GLY A 514 10.21 -2.84 8.98
CA GLY A 514 9.89 -1.86 7.95
C GLY A 514 8.49 -1.27 8.09
N THR A 515 8.41 0.04 7.84
CA THR A 515 7.20 0.84 8.05
C THR A 515 6.04 0.39 7.16
N LEU A 516 6.30 -0.01 5.92
CA LEU A 516 5.24 -0.48 5.01
C LEU A 516 4.63 -1.79 5.53
N TYR A 517 5.44 -2.76 5.95
CA TYR A 517 4.93 -4.01 6.51
C TYR A 517 4.15 -3.81 7.81
N LYS A 518 4.65 -2.95 8.70
CA LYS A 518 4.07 -2.70 10.03
C LYS A 518 2.77 -1.89 9.96
N LEU A 519 2.71 -0.85 9.13
CA LEU A 519 1.64 0.14 9.16
C LEU A 519 0.56 -0.09 8.11
N HIS A 520 0.85 -0.82 7.03
CA HIS A 520 -0.13 -1.04 5.98
C HIS A 520 -1.15 -2.11 6.37
N PRO A 521 -2.46 -1.83 6.32
CA PRO A 521 -3.49 -2.69 6.90
C PRO A 521 -3.52 -4.10 6.29
N CYS A 522 -3.37 -4.20 4.96
CA CYS A 522 -3.51 -5.48 4.26
C CYS A 522 -2.19 -6.09 3.73
N PHE A 523 -1.05 -5.40 3.87
CA PHE A 523 0.19 -5.80 3.18
C PHE A 523 0.72 -7.14 3.71
N SER A 524 0.88 -7.24 5.03
CA SER A 524 1.34 -8.46 5.70
C SER A 524 0.42 -9.65 5.45
N GLN A 525 -0.89 -9.44 5.45
CA GLN A 525 -1.88 -10.47 5.13
C GLN A 525 -1.73 -10.97 3.68
N HIS A 526 -1.58 -10.06 2.71
CA HIS A 526 -1.37 -10.44 1.31
C HIS A 526 -0.05 -11.18 1.12
N VAL A 527 1.03 -10.79 1.81
CA VAL A 527 2.31 -11.52 1.79
C VAL A 527 2.10 -12.95 2.29
N GLN A 528 1.50 -13.12 3.47
CA GLN A 528 1.26 -14.42 4.08
C GLN A 528 0.38 -15.34 3.22
N GLN A 529 -0.72 -14.81 2.69
CA GLN A 529 -1.64 -15.57 1.85
C GLN A 529 -0.97 -16.02 0.55
N THR A 530 -0.24 -15.12 -0.10
CA THR A 530 0.44 -15.43 -1.37
C THR A 530 1.59 -16.41 -1.15
N LEU A 531 2.38 -16.23 -0.08
CA LEU A 531 3.47 -17.14 0.26
C LEU A 531 2.95 -18.56 0.50
N LYS A 532 1.82 -18.70 1.20
CA LYS A 532 1.18 -20.01 1.45
C LYS A 532 0.73 -20.69 0.15
N ASP A 533 0.30 -19.94 -0.86
CA ASP A 533 -0.08 -20.50 -2.17
C ASP A 533 1.14 -20.92 -3.01
N LEU A 534 2.23 -20.16 -2.93
CA LEU A 534 3.45 -20.39 -3.73
C LEU A 534 4.40 -21.43 -3.12
N ALA A 535 4.43 -21.54 -1.80
CA ALA A 535 5.29 -22.47 -1.05
C ALA A 535 4.46 -23.32 -0.05
N PRO A 536 3.52 -24.17 -0.53
CA PRO A 536 2.60 -24.90 0.34
C PRO A 536 3.28 -25.95 1.23
N LYS A 537 4.55 -26.29 0.96
CA LYS A 537 5.37 -27.20 1.76
C LYS A 537 6.20 -26.47 2.83
N CYS A 538 6.04 -25.17 2.98
CA CYS A 538 6.73 -24.36 3.98
C CYS A 538 5.70 -23.74 4.94
N ILE A 539 5.81 -24.09 6.22
CA ILE A 539 5.07 -23.44 7.31
C ILE A 539 5.90 -22.26 7.78
N VAL A 540 5.48 -21.05 7.41
CA VAL A 540 6.23 -19.82 7.67
C VAL A 540 5.51 -18.98 8.72
N THR A 541 6.19 -18.70 9.82
CA THR A 541 5.73 -17.75 10.85
C THR A 541 6.40 -16.41 10.64
N PHE A 542 5.66 -15.31 10.72
CA PHE A 542 6.23 -13.96 10.63
C PHE A 542 6.29 -13.33 12.03
N LYS A 543 7.47 -12.92 12.45
CA LYS A 543 7.70 -12.24 13.73
C LYS A 543 8.16 -10.81 13.47
N GLN A 544 7.40 -9.84 13.95
CA GLN A 544 7.81 -8.44 13.81
C GLN A 544 8.91 -8.13 14.82
N SER A 545 9.97 -7.45 14.39
CA SER A 545 10.99 -6.94 15.29
C SER A 545 10.49 -5.65 15.95
N GLU A 546 10.32 -5.66 17.28
CA GLU A 546 9.82 -4.51 18.04
C GLU A 546 10.89 -3.42 18.18
N ASP A 547 12.12 -3.82 18.54
CA ASP A 547 13.24 -2.89 18.81
C ASP A 547 14.12 -2.60 17.59
N GLY A 548 13.82 -3.22 16.45
CA GLY A 548 14.49 -3.06 15.17
C GLY A 548 15.85 -3.77 15.08
N SER A 549 16.62 -3.41 14.07
CA SER A 549 17.88 -4.10 13.72
C SER A 549 19.01 -3.89 14.75
N GLY A 550 18.94 -2.83 15.57
CA GLY A 550 19.94 -2.51 16.60
C GLY A 550 20.12 -3.60 17.67
N LYS A 551 19.02 -4.22 18.16
CA LYS A 551 19.07 -5.40 19.05
C LYS A 551 19.86 -6.54 18.39
N GLY A 552 19.62 -6.75 17.10
CA GLY A 552 20.30 -7.76 16.30
C GLY A 552 21.78 -7.53 16.13
N ALA A 553 22.21 -6.29 15.87
CA ALA A 553 23.63 -5.95 15.79
C ALA A 553 24.38 -6.24 17.09
N ALA A 554 23.77 -5.92 18.24
CA ALA A 554 24.33 -6.27 19.53
C ALA A 554 24.43 -7.80 19.72
N LEU A 555 23.42 -8.56 19.31
CA LEU A 555 23.43 -10.01 19.37
C LEU A 555 24.49 -10.63 18.45
N VAL A 556 24.69 -10.08 17.25
CA VAL A 556 25.80 -10.50 16.38
C VAL A 556 27.15 -10.21 17.04
N ALA A 557 27.30 -9.03 17.66
CA ALA A 557 28.50 -8.70 18.42
C ALA A 557 28.72 -9.67 19.60
N ALA A 558 27.65 -10.12 20.26
CA ALA A 558 27.71 -11.10 21.34
C ALA A 558 28.13 -12.48 20.84
N VAL A 559 27.53 -12.98 19.76
CA VAL A 559 27.90 -14.25 19.10
C VAL A 559 29.36 -14.22 18.62
N ALA A 560 29.84 -13.07 18.14
CA ALA A 560 31.21 -12.89 17.71
C ALA A 560 32.24 -12.85 18.85
N CYS A 561 31.81 -12.48 20.06
CA CYS A 561 32.69 -12.39 21.24
C CYS A 561 32.70 -13.66 22.08
N ARG A 562 31.89 -14.67 21.73
CA ARG A 562 31.90 -16.00 22.34
C ARG A 562 33.11 -16.80 21.87
#